data_AF-A0A3Q9GE15-F1
#
_entry.id   AF-A0A3Q9GE15-F1
#
_cell.length_a   1.000
_cell.length_b   1.000
_cell.length_c   1.000
_cell.angle_alpha   90.00
_cell.angle_beta   90.00
_cell.angle_gamma   90.00
#
_symmetry.space_group_name_H-M   'P 1'
#
loop_
_entity.id
_entity.type
_entity.pdbx_description
1 polymer ?
#
loop_
_entity_poly.entity_id
_entity_poly.type
_entity_poly.pdbx_seq_one_letter_code
_entity_poly.pdbx_strand_id
1 'polypeptide(L)'
;MSDTKLSWFVDDTITKQLSNIAGVGSVSRIGGVERQILIQPKMDMMTSLSMPINQLARQIYAKWQDASGGEAKIGNQIQTIRILGLGQRV
;
A
#
# COMPACT_ATOMS: atom_id res chain seq x y z
N MET A 1 -3.56 16.34 15.70
CA MET A 1 -3.38 15.27 14.69
C MET A 1 -4.74 14.98 14.08
N SER A 2 -4.84 14.60 12.81
CA SER A 2 -6.13 14.20 12.22
C SER A 2 -6.53 12.80 12.68
N ASP A 3 -7.82 12.49 12.66
CA ASP A 3 -8.36 11.16 13.04
C ASP A 3 -7.71 10.02 12.23
N THR A 4 -7.41 10.27 10.96
CA THR A 4 -6.69 9.31 10.11
C THR A 4 -5.26 9.07 10.58
N LYS A 5 -4.54 10.14 10.97
CA LYS A 5 -3.18 10.00 11.51
C LYS A 5 -3.19 9.28 12.85
N LEU A 6 -4.20 9.51 13.68
CA LEU A 6 -4.36 8.83 14.96
C LEU A 6 -4.68 7.34 14.77
N SER A 7 -5.61 7.02 13.87
CA SER A 7 -5.97 5.64 13.54
C SER A 7 -4.76 4.88 12.98
N TRP A 8 -4.00 5.50 12.07
CA TRP A 8 -2.75 4.94 11.56
C TRP A 8 -1.71 4.72 12.65
N PHE A 9 -1.53 5.67 13.58
CA PHE A 9 -0.59 5.54 14.68
C PHE A 9 -0.96 4.37 15.62
N VAL A 10 -2.24 4.21 15.92
CA VAL A 10 -2.73 3.09 16.73
C VAL A 10 -2.42 1.76 16.01
N ASP A 11 -2.76 1.64 14.73
CA ASP A 11 -2.57 0.40 13.98
C ASP A 11 -1.08 0.06 13.73
N ASP A 12 -0.27 1.05 13.35
CA ASP A 12 1.11 0.82 12.95
C ASP A 12 2.09 0.75 14.13
N THR A 13 1.82 1.48 15.21
CA THR A 13 2.72 1.59 16.36
C THR A 13 2.18 0.86 17.59
N ILE A 14 1.02 1.27 18.11
CA ILE A 14 0.51 0.80 19.41
C ILE A 14 0.16 -0.69 19.35
N THR A 15 -0.57 -1.12 18.31
CA THR A 15 -0.97 -2.52 18.15
C THR A 15 0.25 -3.43 18.13
N LYS A 16 1.30 -3.11 17.37
CA LYS A 16 2.53 -3.91 17.32
C LYS A 16 3.26 -3.95 18.67
N GLN A 17 3.33 -2.83 19.37
CA GLN A 17 3.95 -2.77 20.70
C GLN A 17 3.22 -3.66 21.70
N LEU A 18 1.89 -3.59 21.75
CA LEU A 18 1.07 -4.41 22.64
C LEU A 18 1.11 -5.90 22.26
N SER A 19 1.10 -6.22 20.96
CA SER A 19 1.21 -7.62 20.48
C SER A 19 2.54 -8.28 20.81
N ASN A 20 3.61 -7.53 21.09
CA ASN A 20 4.91 -8.07 21.49
C ASN A 20 5.01 -8.39 22.99
N ILE A 21 4.00 -8.05 23.79
CA ILE A 21 3.99 -8.33 25.24
C ILE A 21 3.60 -9.79 25.46
N ALA A 22 4.43 -10.51 26.23
CA ALA A 22 4.15 -11.90 26.58
C ALA A 22 2.78 -12.04 27.28
N GLY A 23 1.96 -12.99 26.82
CA GLY A 23 0.62 -13.23 27.33
C GLY A 23 -0.50 -12.46 26.62
N VAL A 24 -0.20 -11.57 25.67
CA VAL A 24 -1.22 -10.91 24.83
C VAL A 24 -1.61 -11.83 23.68
N GLY A 25 -2.88 -12.25 23.63
CA GLY A 25 -3.40 -13.11 22.56
C GLY A 25 -3.92 -12.37 21.33
N SER A 26 -4.55 -11.20 21.52
CA SER A 26 -5.02 -10.34 20.40
C SER A 26 -5.17 -8.89 20.84
N VAL A 27 -5.04 -7.98 19.87
CA VAL A 27 -5.24 -6.54 20.06
C VAL A 27 -6.08 -6.06 18.88
N SER A 28 -7.11 -5.26 19.14
CA SER A 28 -7.94 -4.65 18.10
C SER A 28 -8.26 -3.20 18.45
N ARG A 29 -8.29 -2.34 17.44
CA ARG A 29 -8.77 -0.96 17.55
C ARG A 29 -10.29 -0.93 17.40
N ILE A 30 -10.98 -0.22 18.29
CA ILE A 30 -12.43 0.03 18.20
C ILE A 30 -12.65 1.49 17.78
N GLY A 31 -13.50 1.72 16.77
CA GLY A 31 -13.73 3.05 16.21
C GLY A 31 -12.53 3.58 15.43
N GLY A 32 -12.48 4.89 15.16
CA GLY A 32 -11.48 5.52 14.29
C GLY A 32 -11.89 5.56 12.82
N VAL A 33 -10.96 5.92 11.95
CA VAL A 33 -11.23 6.08 10.51
C VAL A 33 -10.25 5.24 9.68
N GLU A 34 -10.78 4.63 8.62
CA GLU A 34 -9.98 3.91 7.64
C GLU A 34 -9.67 4.82 6.45
N ARG A 35 -8.41 4.81 6.03
CA ARG A 35 -8.02 5.52 4.80
C ARG A 35 -8.53 4.74 3.60
N GLN A 36 -9.45 5.32 2.85
CA GLN A 36 -9.97 4.77 1.60
C GLN A 36 -9.66 5.71 0.43
N ILE A 37 -9.36 5.14 -0.73
CA ILE A 37 -9.17 5.89 -1.99
C ILE A 37 -10.29 5.45 -2.94
N LEU A 38 -11.25 6.35 -3.18
CA LEU A 38 -12.32 6.11 -4.14
C LEU A 38 -11.88 6.55 -5.53
N ILE A 39 -11.93 5.63 -6.49
CA ILE A 39 -11.57 5.90 -7.89
C ILE A 39 -12.86 5.96 -8.71
N GLN A 40 -13.13 7.13 -9.30
CA GLN A 40 -14.31 7.38 -10.12
C GLN A 40 -13.88 7.74 -11.55
N PRO A 41 -13.75 6.76 -12.45
CA PRO A 41 -13.38 7.03 -13.82
C PRO A 41 -14.56 7.55 -14.64
N LYS A 42 -14.26 8.37 -15.66
CA LYS A 42 -15.26 8.87 -16.61
C LYS A 42 -15.62 7.79 -17.62
N MET A 43 -16.83 7.25 -17.53
CA MET A 43 -17.26 6.12 -18.39
C MET A 43 -17.33 6.48 -19.88
N ASP A 44 -17.75 7.69 -20.23
CA ASP A 44 -17.83 8.10 -21.64
C ASP A 44 -16.47 8.07 -22.34
N MET A 45 -15.42 8.53 -21.65
CA MET A 45 -14.05 8.46 -22.16
C MET A 45 -13.58 7.01 -22.29
N MET A 46 -13.87 6.17 -21.31
CA MET A 46 -13.51 4.75 -21.36
C MET A 46 -14.16 4.03 -22.54
N THR A 47 -15.44 4.30 -22.80
CA THR A 47 -16.16 3.75 -23.96
C THR A 47 -15.55 4.25 -25.27
N SER A 48 -15.22 5.54 -25.39
CA SER A 48 -14.56 6.08 -26.60
C SER A 48 -13.19 5.47 -26.88
N LEU A 49 -12.49 5.02 -25.83
CA LEU A 49 -11.20 4.36 -25.91
C LEU A 49 -11.30 2.83 -26.00
N SER A 50 -12.53 2.28 -26.10
CA SER A 50 -12.80 0.84 -26.03
C SER A 50 -12.11 0.17 -24.84
N MET A 51 -11.98 0.89 -23.72
CA MET A 51 -11.26 0.45 -22.54
C MET A 51 -12.25 0.00 -21.45
N PRO A 52 -12.28 -1.29 -21.09
CA PRO A 52 -13.16 -1.77 -20.04
C PRO A 52 -12.62 -1.45 -18.64
N ILE A 53 -13.51 -1.37 -17.65
CA ILE A 53 -13.17 -0.98 -16.26
C ILE A 53 -12.19 -1.93 -15.58
N ASN A 54 -12.28 -3.22 -15.90
CA ASN A 54 -11.35 -4.23 -15.39
C ASN A 54 -9.91 -4.00 -15.91
N GLN A 55 -9.74 -3.49 -17.13
CA GLN A 55 -8.43 -3.14 -17.68
C GLN A 55 -7.84 -1.94 -16.96
N LEU A 56 -8.64 -0.90 -16.68
CA LEU A 56 -8.21 0.24 -15.86
C LEU A 56 -7.79 -0.22 -14.46
N ALA A 57 -8.60 -1.05 -13.80
CA ALA A 57 -8.27 -1.58 -12.49
C ALA A 57 -6.92 -2.33 -12.50
N ARG A 58 -6.70 -3.22 -13.48
CA ARG A 58 -5.42 -3.94 -13.63
C ARG A 58 -4.24 -2.99 -13.83
N GLN A 59 -4.40 -1.93 -14.62
CA GLN A 59 -3.34 -0.94 -14.85
C GLN A 59 -3.01 -0.15 -13.58
N ILE A 60 -4.03 0.23 -12.81
CA ILE A 60 -3.83 0.88 -11.52
C ILE A 60 -3.01 -0.07 -10.62
N TYR A 61 -3.48 -1.30 -10.37
CA TYR A 61 -2.74 -2.25 -9.53
C TYR A 61 -1.30 -2.49 -10.00
N ALA A 62 -1.07 -2.67 -11.30
CA ALA A 62 0.27 -2.90 -11.86
C ALA A 62 1.22 -1.71 -11.63
N LYS A 63 0.70 -0.48 -11.60
CA LYS A 63 1.50 0.74 -11.37
C LYS A 63 1.92 0.92 -9.91
N TRP A 64 1.14 0.41 -8.96
CA TRP A 64 1.37 0.56 -7.52
C TRP A 64 2.17 -0.59 -6.90
N GLN A 65 2.47 -1.64 -7.66
CA GLN A 65 3.20 -2.79 -7.16
C GLN A 65 4.72 -2.58 -7.27
N ASP A 66 5.43 -2.87 -6.19
CA ASP A 66 6.88 -2.99 -6.25
C ASP A 66 7.27 -4.36 -6.82
N ALA A 67 8.33 -4.39 -7.61
CA ALA A 67 8.86 -5.62 -8.20
C ALA A 67 10.32 -5.84 -7.79
N SER A 68 10.72 -7.12 -7.71
CA SER A 68 12.14 -7.46 -7.53
C SER A 68 12.91 -7.13 -8.81
N GLY A 69 14.01 -6.41 -8.66
CA GLY A 69 14.98 -6.17 -9.73
C GLY A 69 16.13 -7.19 -9.72
N GLY A 70 16.11 -8.17 -8.82
CA GLY A 70 17.19 -9.14 -8.62
C GLY A 70 18.30 -8.64 -7.70
N GLU A 71 19.48 -9.21 -7.85
CA GLU A 71 20.67 -8.85 -7.08
C GLU A 71 21.84 -8.59 -8.02
N ALA A 72 22.65 -7.58 -7.71
CA ALA A 72 23.89 -7.28 -8.41
C ALA A 72 25.07 -7.44 -7.47
N LYS A 73 26.14 -8.09 -7.95
CA LYS A 73 27.41 -8.16 -7.23
C LYS A 73 28.29 -7.01 -7.70
N ILE A 74 28.67 -6.12 -6.77
CA ILE A 74 29.52 -4.97 -7.04
C ILE A 74 30.76 -5.11 -6.16
N GLY A 75 31.89 -5.44 -6.78
CA GLY A 75 33.11 -5.82 -6.05
C GLY A 75 32.88 -7.03 -5.14
N ASN A 76 33.12 -6.87 -3.84
CA ASN A 76 32.89 -7.88 -2.80
C ASN A 76 31.52 -7.76 -2.10
N GLN A 77 30.62 -6.89 -2.58
CA GLN A 77 29.30 -6.69 -1.99
C GLN A 77 28.17 -7.21 -2.89
N ILE A 78 27.09 -7.68 -2.28
CA ILE A 78 25.83 -8.01 -2.94
C ILE A 78 24.85 -6.88 -2.67
N GLN A 79 24.24 -6.34 -3.73
CA GLN A 79 23.24 -5.29 -3.66
C GLN A 79 21.93 -5.80 -4.25
N THR A 80 20.88 -5.84 -3.42
CA THR A 80 19.53 -6.13 -3.88
C THR A 80 18.97 -4.93 -4.64
N ILE A 81 18.39 -5.18 -5.80
CA ILE A 81 17.73 -4.18 -6.62
C ILE A 81 16.22 -4.33 -6.44
N ARG A 82 15.53 -3.21 -6.21
CA ARG A 82 14.08 -3.14 -6.15
C ARG A 82 13.58 -2.13 -7.17
N ILE A 83 12.62 -2.55 -7.98
CA ILE A 83 11.87 -1.67 -8.86
C ILE A 83 10.70 -1.15 -8.04
N LEU A 84 10.69 0.16 -7.80
CA LEU A 84 9.63 0.81 -7.06
C LEU A 84 8.44 1.06 -7.99
N GLY A 85 7.24 0.71 -7.52
CA GLY A 85 6.00 1.20 -8.12
C GLY A 85 5.90 2.71 -7.98
N LEU A 86 5.00 3.35 -8.74
CA LEU A 86 4.75 4.81 -8.67
C LEU A 86 4.08 5.25 -7.35
N GLY A 87 3.99 4.36 -6.37
CA GLY A 87 3.55 4.70 -5.04
C GLY A 87 4.58 5.56 -4.32
N GLN A 88 4.53 6.87 -4.54
CA GLN A 88 5.08 7.81 -3.58
C GLN A 88 4.46 7.49 -2.22
N ARG A 89 5.33 7.20 -1.22
CA ARG A 89 4.91 7.08 0.17
C ARG A 89 4.45 8.48 0.60
N VAL A 90 3.14 8.69 0.68
CA VAL A 90 2.53 9.91 1.22
C VAL A 90 2.41 9.82 2.74
#